data_AF-A0A645F6K5-F1
#
_entry.id   AF-A0A645F6K5-F1
#
_cell.length_a   1.000
_cell.length_b   1.000
_cell.length_c   1.000
_cell.angle_alpha   90.00
_cell.angle_beta   90.00
_cell.angle_gamma   90.00
#
_symmetry.space_group_name_H-M   'P 1'
#
loop_
_entity.id
_entity.type
_entity.pdbx_description
1 polymer ?
#
loop_
_entity_poly.entity_id
_entity_poly.type
_entity_poly.pdbx_seq_one_letter_code
_entity_poly.pdbx_strand_id
1 'polypeptide(L)'
;MDCWAINGEKYGLDYRYPLLDKDLLEFWFSIPVEYTYKDFFSRLLYRDIMKGILAEKTRMRKDKSDTILQTFSLSAKQQNTGLLIDNYVQLEKDAHLPYFRQESLLKHISRIRFNLNINGIRDYAKFVLYLRLVNLTKKYNVKLS
;
A
#
# COMPACT_ATOMS: atom_id res chain seq x y z
N MET A 1 -7.06 8.35 12.62
CA MET A 1 -5.80 8.61 13.36
C MET A 1 -6.06 8.16 14.78
N ASP A 2 -5.58 6.99 15.14
CA ASP A 2 -5.93 6.34 16.39
C ASP A 2 -5.02 6.88 17.50
N CYS A 3 -5.48 7.91 18.19
CA CYS A 3 -4.74 8.45 19.31
C CYS A 3 -5.05 7.63 20.57
N TRP A 4 -4.29 6.55 20.74
CA TRP A 4 -4.36 5.69 21.93
C TRP A 4 -4.14 6.46 23.24
N ALA A 5 -3.32 7.51 23.22
CA ALA A 5 -3.13 8.40 24.37
C ALA A 5 -4.43 9.17 24.73
N ILE A 6 -5.08 9.82 23.76
CA ILE A 6 -6.36 10.54 23.99
C ILE A 6 -7.48 9.58 24.42
N ASN A 7 -7.50 8.37 23.86
CA ASN A 7 -8.50 7.37 24.26
C ASN A 7 -8.23 6.82 25.65
N GLY A 8 -6.97 6.56 26.01
CA GLY A 8 -6.57 6.06 27.32
C GLY A 8 -6.79 7.07 28.44
N GLU A 9 -6.54 8.36 28.17
CA GLU A 9 -6.70 9.44 29.15
C GLU A 9 -8.13 9.50 29.72
N LYS A 10 -9.15 9.27 28.88
CA LYS A 10 -10.56 9.21 29.30
C LYS A 10 -10.84 8.14 30.36
N TYR A 11 -9.99 7.12 30.44
CA TYR A 11 -10.07 6.03 31.40
C TYR A 11 -9.01 6.13 32.50
N GLY A 12 -8.30 7.26 32.61
CA GLY A 12 -7.20 7.44 33.56
C GLY A 12 -5.95 6.64 33.23
N LEU A 13 -5.81 6.16 31.99
CA LEU A 13 -4.63 5.42 31.53
C LEU A 13 -3.62 6.37 30.89
N ASP A 14 -2.39 6.35 31.40
CA ASP A 14 -1.27 7.09 30.82
C ASP A 14 -0.51 6.23 29.81
N TYR A 15 -0.61 6.59 28.53
CA TYR A 15 0.02 5.84 27.45
C TYR A 15 1.45 6.33 27.21
N ARG A 16 2.44 5.44 27.38
CA ARG A 16 3.87 5.74 27.14
C ARG A 16 4.33 5.19 25.80
N TYR A 17 5.22 5.93 25.13
CA TYR A 17 5.80 5.57 23.85
C TYR A 17 7.33 5.44 23.94
N PRO A 18 7.88 4.33 24.47
CA PRO A 18 9.33 4.19 24.69
C PRO A 18 10.18 4.32 23.42
N LEU A 19 9.63 3.96 22.25
CA LEU A 19 10.30 4.09 20.96
C LEU A 19 10.35 5.52 20.42
N LEU A 20 9.69 6.47 21.09
CA LEU A 20 9.73 7.90 20.79
C LEU A 20 10.60 8.67 21.80
N ASP A 21 11.39 7.96 22.60
CA ASP A 21 12.41 8.59 23.42
C ASP A 21 13.41 9.36 22.54
N LYS A 22 13.80 10.56 23.00
CA LYS A 22 14.62 11.48 22.21
C LYS A 22 15.98 10.89 21.89
N ASP A 23 16.67 10.36 22.89
CA ASP A 23 18.04 9.87 22.74
C ASP A 23 18.04 8.61 21.85
N LEU A 24 17.02 7.77 22.00
CA LEU A 24 16.81 6.61 21.14
C LEU A 24 16.57 7.01 19.68
N LEU A 25 15.78 8.05 19.42
CA LEU A 25 15.51 8.54 18.07
C LEU A 25 16.75 9.16 17.43
N GLU A 26 17.49 9.98 18.17
CA GLU A 26 18.76 10.57 17.71
C GLU A 26 19.77 9.48 17.35
N PHE A 27 19.92 8.47 18.21
CA PHE A 27 20.71 7.28 17.90
C PHE A 27 20.20 6.57 16.65
N TRP A 28 18.90 6.28 16.55
CA TRP A 28 18.34 5.57 15.41
C TRP A 28 18.58 6.30 14.08
N PHE A 29 18.49 7.63 14.06
CA PHE A 29 18.76 8.43 12.86
C PHE A 29 20.25 8.53 12.50
N SER A 30 21.15 8.28 13.44
CA SER A 30 22.58 8.23 13.18
C SER A 30 23.03 6.95 12.43
N ILE A 31 22.17 5.93 12.37
CA ILE A 31 22.52 4.61 11.84
C ILE A 31 22.39 4.57 10.31
N PRO A 32 23.39 4.03 9.58
CA PRO A 32 23.29 3.84 8.14
C PRO A 32 22.10 2.95 7.73
N VAL A 33 21.46 3.29 6.61
CA VAL A 33 20.20 2.67 6.20
C VAL A 33 20.32 1.17 5.94
N GLU A 34 21.52 0.70 5.56
CA GLU A 34 21.82 -0.69 5.24
C GLU A 34 21.60 -1.62 6.45
N TYR A 35 21.73 -1.10 7.67
CA TYR A 35 21.46 -1.84 8.91
C TYR A 35 19.98 -1.84 9.28
N THR A 36 19.22 -0.84 8.85
CA THR A 36 17.79 -0.73 9.17
C THR A 36 16.91 -1.37 8.09
N TYR A 37 17.39 -1.47 6.86
CA TYR A 37 16.66 -2.00 5.71
C TYR A 37 17.57 -2.70 4.71
N LYS A 38 17.26 -3.96 4.38
CA LYS A 38 17.94 -4.75 3.34
C LYS A 38 16.98 -5.78 2.76
N ASP A 39 17.06 -6.06 1.47
CA ASP A 39 16.28 -7.10 0.77
C ASP A 39 14.76 -7.01 1.04
N PHE A 40 14.22 -5.79 0.97
CA PHE A 40 12.82 -5.47 1.27
C PHE A 40 12.35 -5.80 2.69
N PHE A 41 13.29 -5.93 3.63
CA PHE A 41 13.01 -6.27 5.01
C PHE A 41 13.35 -5.10 5.93
N SER A 42 12.32 -4.53 6.54
CA SER A 42 12.45 -3.35 7.42
C SER A 42 12.81 -3.72 8.86
N ARG A 43 13.50 -2.79 9.54
CA ARG A 43 13.85 -2.84 10.98
C ARG A 43 14.79 -4.01 11.30
N LEU A 44 15.74 -4.30 10.41
CA LEU A 44 16.66 -5.43 10.56
C LEU A 44 17.45 -5.37 11.85
N LEU A 45 18.15 -4.27 12.09
CA LEU A 45 18.90 -4.07 13.33
C LEU A 45 18.03 -4.30 14.58
N TYR A 46 16.83 -3.74 14.62
CA TYR A 46 15.89 -3.94 15.73
C TYR A 46 15.51 -5.42 15.90
N ARG A 47 15.25 -6.12 14.79
CA ARG A 47 14.91 -7.55 14.83
C ARG A 47 16.10 -8.40 15.25
N ASP A 48 17.31 -8.03 14.88
CA ASP A 48 18.52 -8.76 15.25
C ASP A 48 18.86 -8.61 16.73
N ILE A 49 18.68 -7.41 17.30
CA ILE A 49 18.82 -7.16 18.74
C ILE A 49 17.82 -8.02 19.55
N MET A 50 16.62 -8.26 19.02
CA MET A 50 15.59 -9.07 19.69
C MET A 50 15.79 -10.58 19.56
N LYS A 51 16.89 -11.04 18.94
CA LYS A 51 17.20 -12.47 18.82
C LYS A 51 17.45 -13.06 20.22
N GLY A 52 16.78 -14.17 20.53
CA GLY A 52 16.82 -14.79 21.86
C GLY A 52 15.85 -14.17 22.88
N ILE A 53 15.29 -12.99 22.59
CA ILE A 53 14.23 -12.36 23.40
C ILE A 53 12.84 -12.70 22.82
N LEU A 54 12.68 -12.59 21.50
CA LEU A 54 11.43 -12.92 20.81
C LEU A 54 11.53 -14.27 20.09
N ALA A 55 10.41 -15.00 20.04
CA ALA A 55 10.28 -16.19 19.21
C ALA A 55 10.54 -15.84 17.74
N GLU A 56 11.29 -16.70 17.04
CA GLU A 56 11.78 -16.45 15.69
C GLU A 56 10.64 -16.16 14.69
N LYS A 57 9.52 -16.88 14.83
CA LYS A 57 8.30 -16.68 14.02
C LYS A 57 7.76 -15.25 14.12
N THR A 58 7.77 -14.67 15.33
CA THR A 58 7.30 -13.30 15.57
C THR A 58 8.36 -12.29 15.13
N ARG A 59 9.63 -12.54 15.50
CA ARG A 59 10.79 -11.69 15.18
C ARG A 59 10.98 -11.51 13.69
N MET A 60 10.72 -12.54 12.87
CA MET A 60 10.92 -12.50 11.42
C MET A 60 9.62 -12.31 10.61
N ARG A 61 8.50 -12.04 11.28
CA ARG A 61 7.22 -11.80 10.59
C ARG A 61 7.31 -10.57 9.66
N LYS A 62 7.04 -10.80 8.37
CA LYS A 62 6.95 -9.75 7.33
C LYS A 62 5.56 -9.12 7.29
N ASP A 63 4.54 -9.93 7.52
CA ASP A 63 3.15 -9.52 7.37
C ASP A 63 2.72 -8.67 8.59
N LYS A 64 2.53 -7.37 8.34
CA LYS A 64 1.97 -6.40 9.29
C LYS A 64 0.51 -6.09 8.96
N SER A 65 -0.15 -7.05 8.36
CA SER A 65 -1.54 -6.95 7.97
C SER A 65 -2.42 -6.94 9.20
N ASP A 66 -3.07 -5.81 9.45
CA ASP A 66 -4.21 -5.76 10.32
C ASP A 66 -5.36 -6.47 9.59
N THR A 67 -5.78 -7.62 10.11
CA THR A 67 -6.69 -8.53 9.41
C THR A 67 -8.01 -7.83 9.06
N ILE A 68 -8.44 -6.91 9.94
CA ILE A 68 -9.66 -6.11 9.78
C ILE A 68 -9.49 -5.06 8.68
N LEU A 69 -8.40 -4.29 8.69
CA LEU A 69 -8.15 -3.32 7.62
C LEU A 69 -7.95 -4.01 6.26
N GLN A 70 -7.37 -5.20 6.25
CA GLN A 70 -7.29 -6.00 5.04
C GLN A 70 -8.65 -6.44 4.54
N THR A 71 -9.53 -6.97 5.38
CA THR A 71 -10.86 -7.40 4.93
C THR A 71 -11.69 -6.23 4.41
N PHE A 72 -11.69 -5.08 5.09
CA PHE A 72 -12.34 -3.86 4.61
C PHE A 72 -11.74 -3.33 3.30
N SER A 73 -10.41 -3.32 3.18
CA SER A 73 -9.75 -2.87 1.96
C SER A 73 -9.98 -3.82 0.79
N LEU A 74 -10.03 -5.13 1.04
CA LEU A 74 -10.28 -6.15 0.03
C LEU A 74 -11.73 -6.12 -0.44
N SER A 75 -12.70 -5.99 0.47
CA SER A 75 -14.12 -5.88 0.12
C SER A 75 -14.40 -4.60 -0.68
N ALA A 76 -13.83 -3.46 -0.26
CA ALA A 76 -13.90 -2.22 -1.02
C ALA A 76 -13.25 -2.33 -2.41
N LYS A 77 -12.11 -3.02 -2.54
CA LYS A 77 -11.48 -3.27 -3.85
C LYS A 77 -12.34 -4.17 -4.73
N GLN A 78 -12.91 -5.25 -4.17
CA GLN A 78 -13.78 -6.17 -4.90
C GLN A 78 -15.02 -5.46 -5.46
N GLN A 79 -15.71 -4.68 -4.62
CA GLN A 79 -16.89 -3.92 -5.03
C GLN A 79 -16.56 -2.88 -6.12
N ASN A 80 -15.42 -2.19 -5.98
CA ASN A 80 -15.02 -1.15 -6.94
C ASN A 80 -14.37 -1.70 -8.22
N THR A 81 -13.97 -2.97 -8.26
CA THR A 81 -13.30 -3.55 -9.45
C THR A 81 -14.24 -3.60 -10.65
N GLY A 82 -15.52 -3.97 -10.44
CA GLY A 82 -16.53 -3.97 -11.51
C GLY A 82 -16.70 -2.58 -12.12
N LEU A 83 -16.94 -1.58 -11.28
CA LEU A 83 -17.10 -0.18 -11.70
C LEU A 83 -15.89 0.35 -12.47
N LEU A 84 -14.66 -0.01 -12.07
CA LEU A 84 -13.46 0.43 -12.78
C LEU A 84 -13.31 -0.25 -14.14
N ILE A 85 -13.68 -1.52 -14.26
CA ILE A 85 -13.68 -2.24 -15.54
C ILE A 85 -14.72 -1.64 -16.48
N ASP A 86 -15.93 -1.35 -15.97
CA ASP A 86 -17.00 -0.73 -16.75
C ASP A 86 -16.56 0.66 -17.25
N ASN A 87 -15.95 1.47 -16.38
CA ASN A 87 -15.36 2.75 -16.77
C ASN A 87 -14.28 2.60 -17.85
N TYR A 88 -13.47 1.55 -17.82
CA TYR A 88 -12.46 1.32 -18.85
C TYR A 88 -13.07 0.92 -20.19
N VAL A 89 -14.08 0.04 -20.19
CA VAL A 89 -14.76 -0.40 -21.42
C VAL A 89 -15.52 0.75 -22.07
N GLN A 90 -16.02 1.70 -21.28
CA GLN A 90 -16.71 2.90 -21.75
C GLN A 90 -15.78 4.00 -22.28
N LEU A 91 -14.44 3.86 -22.14
CA LEU A 91 -13.52 4.83 -22.74
C LEU A 91 -13.54 4.72 -24.27
N GLU A 92 -13.71 5.85 -24.95
CA GLU A 92 -13.55 5.93 -26.40
C GLU A 92 -12.12 5.55 -26.82
N LYS A 93 -11.96 4.92 -28.00
CA LYS A 93 -10.65 4.47 -28.51
C LYS A 93 -9.61 5.59 -28.55
N ASP A 94 -10.03 6.82 -28.85
CA ASP A 94 -9.18 8.00 -28.96
C ASP A 94 -8.87 8.66 -27.60
N ALA A 95 -9.60 8.29 -26.55
CA ALA A 95 -9.36 8.76 -25.19
C ALA A 95 -8.19 8.04 -24.49
N HIS A 96 -7.68 6.97 -25.10
CA HIS A 96 -6.56 6.22 -24.57
C HIS A 96 -5.23 6.88 -24.90
N LEU A 97 -4.30 6.80 -23.95
CA LEU A 97 -2.97 7.37 -24.12
C LEU A 97 -2.20 6.64 -25.23
N PRO A 98 -1.68 7.35 -26.25
CA PRO A 98 -1.05 6.74 -27.43
C PRO A 98 0.22 5.95 -27.10
N TYR A 99 0.88 6.29 -25.99
CA TYR A 99 2.09 5.60 -25.52
C TYR A 99 1.79 4.33 -24.70
N PHE A 100 0.52 3.98 -24.50
CA PHE A 100 0.12 2.85 -23.67
C PHE A 100 -0.38 1.67 -24.52
N ARG A 101 0.23 0.49 -24.34
CA ARG A 101 -0.17 -0.74 -25.05
C ARG A 101 -1.50 -1.29 -24.50
N GLN A 102 -2.61 -0.92 -25.13
CA GLN A 102 -3.98 -1.36 -24.76
C GLN A 102 -4.15 -2.87 -24.72
N GLU A 103 -3.64 -3.59 -25.71
CA GLU A 103 -3.78 -5.05 -25.81
C GLU A 103 -3.20 -5.76 -24.58
N SER A 104 -2.05 -5.27 -24.09
CA SER A 104 -1.43 -5.79 -22.89
C SER A 104 -2.32 -5.56 -21.68
N LEU A 105 -2.95 -4.38 -21.56
CA LEU A 105 -3.83 -4.05 -20.45
C LEU A 105 -5.12 -4.90 -20.47
N LEU A 106 -5.75 -5.08 -21.64
CA LEU A 106 -6.94 -5.93 -21.81
C LEU A 106 -6.70 -7.38 -21.38
N LYS A 107 -5.53 -7.93 -21.72
CA LYS A 107 -5.10 -9.26 -21.29
C LYS A 107 -4.91 -9.36 -19.76
N HIS A 108 -4.55 -8.27 -19.10
CA HIS A 108 -4.48 -8.21 -17.64
C HIS A 108 -5.86 -8.02 -17.00
N ILE A 109 -6.74 -7.21 -17.59
CA ILE A 109 -8.11 -7.00 -17.11
C ILE A 109 -8.91 -8.30 -17.13
N SER A 110 -8.83 -9.06 -18.23
CA SER A 110 -9.49 -10.37 -18.31
C SER A 110 -8.99 -11.32 -17.22
N ARG A 111 -7.70 -11.28 -16.88
CA ARG A 111 -7.09 -12.08 -15.81
C ARG A 111 -7.52 -11.65 -14.40
N ILE A 112 -7.67 -10.34 -14.16
CA ILE A 112 -8.14 -9.79 -12.87
C ILE A 112 -9.58 -10.23 -12.57
N ARG A 113 -10.44 -10.31 -13.60
CA ARG A 113 -11.85 -10.70 -13.46
C ARG A 113 -12.05 -12.09 -12.83
N PHE A 114 -11.03 -12.95 -12.87
CA PHE A 114 -11.12 -14.34 -12.42
C PHE A 114 -10.30 -14.68 -11.17
N ASN A 115 -9.37 -13.84 -10.68
CA ASN A 115 -8.55 -14.21 -9.52
C ASN A 115 -7.88 -13.02 -8.79
N LEU A 116 -8.37 -12.69 -7.59
CA LEU A 116 -7.77 -11.67 -6.70
C LEU A 116 -6.74 -12.30 -5.74
N ASN A 117 -5.68 -12.91 -6.29
CA ASN A 117 -4.49 -13.27 -5.51
C ASN A 117 -3.56 -12.04 -5.35
N ILE A 118 -2.49 -12.13 -4.55
CA ILE A 118 -1.50 -11.06 -4.31
C ILE A 118 -1.00 -10.42 -5.62
N ASN A 119 -0.78 -11.21 -6.67
CA ASN A 119 -0.41 -10.73 -8.00
C ASN A 119 -1.54 -9.91 -8.66
N GLY A 120 -2.80 -10.29 -8.46
CA GLY A 120 -3.97 -9.55 -8.92
C GLY A 120 -4.13 -8.19 -8.24
N ILE A 121 -3.67 -8.04 -6.99
CA ILE A 121 -3.67 -6.74 -6.29
C ILE A 121 -2.69 -5.75 -6.96
N ARG A 122 -1.51 -6.23 -7.37
CA ARG A 122 -0.52 -5.40 -8.07
C ARG A 122 -1.01 -4.97 -9.45
N ASP A 123 -1.68 -5.88 -10.16
CA ASP A 123 -2.26 -5.60 -11.47
C ASP A 123 -3.45 -4.63 -11.37
N TYR A 124 -4.28 -4.76 -10.32
CA TYR A 124 -5.32 -3.79 -9.99
C TYR A 124 -4.77 -2.38 -9.75
N ALA A 125 -3.65 -2.25 -9.01
CA ALA A 125 -3.04 -0.95 -8.76
C ALA A 125 -2.56 -0.25 -10.06
N LYS A 126 -1.98 -1.02 -11.01
CA LYS A 126 -1.60 -0.50 -12.32
C LYS A 126 -2.80 -0.03 -13.13
N PHE A 127 -3.90 -0.80 -13.07
CA PHE A 127 -5.14 -0.46 -13.76
C PHE A 127 -5.79 0.81 -13.22
N VAL A 128 -5.87 0.95 -11.89
CA VAL A 128 -6.34 2.18 -11.23
C VAL A 128 -5.47 3.38 -11.60
N LEU A 129 -4.14 3.21 -11.60
CA LEU A 129 -3.21 4.27 -11.97
C LEU A 129 -3.39 4.71 -13.43
N TYR A 130 -3.63 3.77 -14.35
CA TYR A 130 -3.92 4.06 -15.75
C TYR A 130 -5.20 4.89 -15.90
N LEU A 131 -6.32 4.47 -15.30
CA LEU A 131 -7.58 5.21 -15.35
C LEU A 131 -7.45 6.61 -14.75
N ARG A 132 -6.72 6.71 -13.64
CA ARG A 132 -6.42 8.00 -13.02
C ARG A 132 -5.62 8.89 -13.97
N LEU A 133 -4.60 8.34 -14.65
CA LEU A 133 -3.79 9.09 -15.61
C LEU A 133 -4.63 9.58 -16.79
N VAL A 134 -5.49 8.74 -17.37
CA VAL A 134 -6.41 9.12 -18.45
C VAL A 134 -7.35 10.25 -18.01
N ASN A 135 -7.91 10.16 -16.80
CA ASN A 135 -8.78 11.21 -16.27
C ASN A 135 -8.03 12.52 -16.01
N LEU A 136 -6.79 12.43 -15.52
CA LEU A 136 -5.93 13.61 -15.34
C LEU A 136 -5.59 14.25 -16.70
N THR A 137 -5.24 13.45 -17.71
CA THR A 137 -4.99 13.99 -19.05
C THR A 137 -6.24 14.61 -19.65
N LYS A 138 -7.44 14.05 -19.46
CA LYS A 138 -8.68 14.71 -19.90
C LYS A 138 -8.93 16.04 -19.17
N LYS A 139 -8.65 16.09 -17.87
CA LYS A 139 -8.82 17.29 -17.04
C LYS A 139 -7.82 18.40 -17.38
N TYR A 140 -6.58 18.03 -17.70
CA TYR A 140 -5.47 18.98 -17.85
C TYR A 140 -4.96 19.13 -19.29
N ASN A 141 -5.40 18.31 -20.25
CA ASN A 141 -5.30 18.63 -21.69
C ASN A 141 -6.37 19.66 -22.07
N VAL A 142 -6.32 20.81 -21.41
CA VAL A 142 -6.68 22.07 -22.04
C VAL A 142 -5.75 22.17 -23.25
N LYS A 143 -6.33 22.24 -24.46
CA LYS A 143 -5.62 22.38 -25.73
C LYS A 143 -4.44 23.36 -25.59
N LEU A 144 -3.22 22.83 -25.59
CA LEU A 144 -2.06 23.59 -26.06
C LEU A 144 -2.12 23.48 -27.58
N SER A 145 -2.50 24.60 -28.21
CA SER A 145 -2.75 24.83 -29.65
C SER A 145 -3.91 24.06 -30.29
#